data_AF-A0A7J3T0N0-F1
#
_entry.id   AF-A0A7J3T0N0-F1
#
_cell.length_a   1.000
_cell.length_b   1.000
_cell.length_c   1.000
_cell.angle_alpha   90.00
_cell.angle_beta   90.00
_cell.angle_gamma   90.00
#
_symmetry.space_group_name_H-M   'P 1'
#
loop_
_entity.id
_entity.type
_entity.pdbx_description
1 polymer ?
#
loop_
_entity_poly.entity_id
_entity_poly.type
_entity_poly.pdbx_seq_one_letter_code
_entity_poly.pdbx_strand_id
1 'polypeptide(L)'
;MVNIVRWRIPKEKSNKQFEVWREMMDYQKSHPEKVYYTRSRFFTFTEKGSSEESWMFLDEYEHREDYDKWMKAVREDPELVKLMEAWFPKWAALIVPGSKKGEVWTEVEKLRVEPRKKA
;
A
#
# COMPACT_ATOMS: atom_id res chain seq x y z
N MET A 1 10.69 8.92 -4.21
CA MET A 1 10.11 8.96 -2.83
C MET A 1 9.37 7.67 -2.55
N VAL A 2 9.24 7.22 -1.30
CA VAL A 2 8.47 6.01 -0.95
C VAL A 2 7.47 6.26 0.18
N ASN A 3 6.24 5.79 0.00
CA ASN A 3 5.24 5.67 1.07
C ASN A 3 5.24 4.24 1.58
N ILE A 4 5.51 4.04 2.86
CA ILE A 4 5.56 2.74 3.50
C ILE A 4 4.42 2.67 4.51
N VAL A 5 3.54 1.69 4.35
CA VAL A 5 2.48 1.43 5.32
C VAL A 5 2.59 0.00 5.80
N ARG A 6 2.59 -0.17 7.12
CA ARG A 6 2.70 -1.46 7.81
C ARG A 6 1.51 -1.65 8.72
N TRP A 7 1.02 -2.86 8.84
CA TRP A 7 -0.06 -3.22 9.75
C TRP A 7 0.02 -4.71 10.10
N ARG A 8 -0.76 -5.14 11.09
CA ARG A 8 -0.88 -6.55 11.45
C ARG A 8 -2.32 -7.02 11.30
N ILE A 9 -2.49 -8.28 10.99
CA ILE A 9 -3.78 -8.97 10.98
C ILE A 9 -3.68 -10.27 11.80
N PRO A 10 -4.78 -10.77 12.37
CA PRO A 10 -4.85 -12.16 12.78
C PRO A 10 -4.63 -13.09 11.58
N LYS A 11 -3.86 -14.16 11.76
CA LYS A 11 -3.45 -15.06 10.68
C LYS A 11 -4.64 -15.73 9.97
N GLU A 12 -5.70 -16.02 10.71
CA GLU A 12 -6.95 -16.56 10.17
C GLU A 12 -7.66 -15.61 9.20
N LYS A 13 -7.31 -14.32 9.19
CA LYS A 13 -7.85 -13.32 8.27
C LYS A 13 -7.00 -13.14 7.00
N SER A 14 -5.90 -13.88 6.83
CA SER A 14 -4.94 -13.69 5.72
C SER A 14 -5.57 -13.73 4.33
N ASN A 15 -6.40 -14.75 4.04
CA ASN A 15 -7.08 -14.83 2.74
C ASN A 15 -8.04 -13.67 2.50
N LYS A 16 -8.82 -13.29 3.52
CA LYS A 16 -9.77 -12.17 3.42
C LYS A 16 -9.06 -10.83 3.23
N GLN A 17 -7.91 -10.65 3.89
CA GLN A 17 -7.04 -9.50 3.69
C GLN A 17 -6.55 -9.42 2.24
N PHE A 18 -6.08 -10.55 1.70
CA PHE A 18 -5.63 -10.63 0.31
C PHE A 18 -6.75 -10.29 -0.67
N GLU A 19 -7.96 -10.81 -0.47
CA GLU A 19 -9.10 -10.52 -1.33
C GLU A 19 -9.47 -9.03 -1.36
N VAL A 20 -9.47 -8.37 -0.20
CA VAL A 20 -9.73 -6.94 -0.08
C VAL A 20 -8.68 -6.13 -0.85
N TRP A 21 -7.38 -6.45 -0.70
CA TRP A 21 -6.34 -5.75 -1.45
C TRP A 21 -6.35 -6.06 -2.94
N ARG A 22 -6.67 -7.30 -3.33
CA ARG A 22 -6.81 -7.69 -4.74
C ARG A 22 -7.89 -6.84 -5.42
N GLU A 23 -9.05 -6.66 -4.78
CA GLU A 23 -10.13 -5.79 -5.28
C GLU A 23 -9.62 -4.35 -5.54
N MET A 24 -8.90 -3.76 -4.59
CA MET A 24 -8.35 -2.40 -4.73
C MET A 24 -7.28 -2.32 -5.83
N MET A 25 -6.37 -3.30 -5.88
CA MET A 25 -5.25 -3.31 -6.83
C MET A 25 -5.70 -3.61 -8.26
N ASP A 26 -6.71 -4.45 -8.45
CA ASP A 26 -7.28 -4.73 -9.76
C ASP A 26 -7.94 -3.48 -10.36
N TYR A 27 -8.63 -2.66 -9.54
CA TYR A 27 -9.15 -1.36 -9.98
C TYR A 27 -8.02 -0.40 -10.38
N GLN A 28 -7.00 -0.26 -9.52
CA GLN A 28 -5.87 0.64 -9.81
C GLN A 28 -5.09 0.21 -11.05
N LYS A 29 -4.99 -1.10 -11.30
CA LYS A 29 -4.38 -1.66 -12.51
C LYS A 29 -5.19 -1.39 -13.77
N SER A 30 -6.52 -1.36 -13.68
CA SER A 30 -7.40 -1.07 -14.83
C SER A 30 -7.61 0.43 -15.08
N HIS A 31 -7.27 1.28 -14.11
CA HIS A 31 -7.37 2.74 -14.20
C HIS A 31 -6.03 3.42 -13.89
N PRO A 32 -4.96 3.13 -14.66
CA PRO A 32 -3.63 3.69 -14.40
C PRO A 32 -3.61 5.24 -14.47
N GLU A 33 -4.54 5.87 -15.18
CA GLU A 33 -4.72 7.33 -15.24
C GLU A 33 -5.18 7.95 -13.91
N LYS A 34 -5.69 7.13 -12.99
CA LYS A 34 -6.11 7.55 -11.65
C LYS A 34 -5.03 7.34 -10.59
N VAL A 35 -3.91 6.68 -10.95
CA VAL A 35 -2.84 6.28 -10.04
C VAL A 35 -1.61 7.17 -10.27
N TYR A 36 -0.99 7.63 -9.18
CA TYR A 36 0.16 8.56 -9.26
C TYR A 36 1.47 7.99 -8.71
N TYR A 37 1.46 6.78 -8.13
CA TYR A 37 2.70 6.06 -7.84
C TYR A 37 3.20 5.36 -9.11
N THR A 38 4.52 5.20 -9.24
CA THR A 38 5.15 4.47 -10.35
C THR A 38 5.14 2.96 -10.10
N ARG A 39 5.14 2.55 -8.83
CA ARG A 39 5.13 1.15 -8.43
C ARG A 39 4.51 0.96 -7.05
N SER A 40 3.72 -0.10 -6.87
CA SER A 40 3.33 -0.58 -5.54
C SER A 40 3.78 -2.03 -5.35
N ARG A 41 4.22 -2.37 -4.13
CA ARG A 41 4.61 -3.74 -3.76
C ARG A 41 4.10 -4.08 -2.38
N PHE A 42 3.56 -5.29 -2.25
CA PHE A 42 3.09 -5.85 -0.99
C PHE A 42 4.06 -6.91 -0.49
N PHE A 43 4.24 -6.96 0.82
CA PHE A 43 5.09 -7.91 1.53
C PHE A 43 4.36 -8.40 2.76
N THR A 44 4.58 -9.68 3.09
CA THR A 44 4.12 -10.25 4.34
C THR A 44 5.28 -10.84 5.12
N PHE A 45 5.15 -10.82 6.44
CA PHE A 45 6.10 -11.39 7.37
C PHE A 45 5.34 -12.03 8.52
N THR A 46 5.59 -13.31 8.77
CA THR A 46 4.99 -14.04 9.90
C THR A 46 6.10 -14.65 10.73
N GLU A 47 6.21 -14.24 11.99
CA GLU A 47 7.13 -14.87 12.93
C GLU A 47 6.65 -16.28 13.29
N LYS A 48 7.60 -17.20 13.47
CA LYS A 48 7.28 -18.59 13.86
C LYS A 48 6.58 -18.59 15.22
N GLY A 49 5.37 -19.15 15.26
CA GLY A 49 4.56 -19.23 16.48
C GLY A 49 3.65 -18.02 16.73
N SER A 50 3.71 -16.98 15.88
CA SER A 50 2.78 -15.84 15.95
C SER A 50 1.38 -16.23 15.47
N SER A 51 0.36 -15.75 16.18
CA SER A 51 -1.04 -15.75 15.73
C SER A 51 -1.37 -14.59 14.79
N GLU A 52 -0.42 -13.67 14.57
CA GLU A 52 -0.56 -12.51 13.70
C GLU A 52 0.40 -12.58 12.51
N GLU A 53 -0.05 -12.03 11.38
CA GLU A 53 0.75 -11.79 10.18
C GLU A 53 0.98 -10.28 10.02
N SER A 54 2.23 -9.88 9.82
CA SER A 54 2.57 -8.50 9.47
C SER A 54 2.48 -8.31 7.96
N TRP A 55 1.84 -7.23 7.56
CA TRP A 55 1.72 -6.81 6.18
C TRP A 55 2.36 -5.45 5.99
N MET A 56 2.92 -5.24 4.80
CA MET A 56 3.50 -3.98 4.38
C MET A 56 3.18 -3.73 2.91
N PHE A 57 2.85 -2.49 2.57
CA PHE A 57 3.02 -2.03 1.20
C PHE A 57 4.03 -0.90 1.12
N LEU A 58 4.67 -0.81 -0.04
CA LEU A 58 5.55 0.28 -0.42
C LEU A 58 5.13 0.81 -1.79
N ASP A 59 4.72 2.07 -1.82
CA ASP A 59 4.41 2.79 -3.04
C ASP A 59 5.58 3.72 -3.38
N GLU A 60 6.16 3.55 -4.55
CA GLU A 60 7.24 4.37 -5.11
C GLU A 60 6.61 5.51 -5.93
N TYR A 61 7.06 6.73 -5.67
CA TYR A 61 6.67 7.92 -6.42
C TYR A 61 7.94 8.55 -7.01
N GLU A 62 7.84 9.05 -8.23
CA GLU A 62 8.95 9.77 -8.86
C GLU A 62 9.24 11.05 -8.07
N HIS A 63 8.20 11.85 -7.82
CA HIS A 63 8.31 13.13 -7.12
C HIS A 63 7.37 13.24 -5.92
N ARG A 64 7.61 14.26 -5.07
CA ARG A 64 6.75 14.52 -3.90
C ARG A 64 5.35 14.93 -4.32
N GLU A 65 5.27 15.71 -5.40
CA GLU A 65 4.05 16.24 -5.98
C GLU A 65 3.11 15.12 -6.43
N ASP A 66 3.64 13.96 -6.84
CA ASP A 66 2.83 12.82 -7.27
C ASP A 66 2.14 12.14 -6.09
N TYR A 67 2.83 12.05 -4.94
CA TYR A 67 2.21 11.62 -3.70
C TYR A 67 1.16 12.61 -3.21
N ASP A 68 1.47 13.91 -3.26
CA ASP A 68 0.51 14.94 -2.83
C ASP A 68 -0.75 14.92 -3.74
N LYS A 69 -0.57 14.72 -5.06
CA LYS A 69 -1.68 14.49 -6.01
C LYS A 69 -2.48 13.24 -5.66
N TRP A 70 -1.82 12.11 -5.35
CA TRP A 70 -2.51 10.89 -4.94
C TRP A 70 -3.35 11.12 -3.68
N MET A 71 -2.75 11.71 -2.63
CA MET A 71 -3.42 11.99 -1.37
C MET A 71 -4.59 12.98 -1.53
N LYS A 72 -4.50 13.89 -2.50
CA LYS A 72 -5.60 14.77 -2.89
C LYS A 72 -6.69 13.98 -3.62
N ALA A 73 -6.34 13.18 -4.63
CA ALA A 73 -7.28 12.41 -5.43
C ALA A 73 -8.12 11.46 -4.56
N VAL A 74 -7.50 10.72 -3.62
CA VAL A 74 -8.24 9.81 -2.72
C VAL A 74 -9.18 10.54 -1.73
N ARG A 75 -9.12 11.87 -1.63
CA ARG A 75 -9.98 12.70 -0.76
C ARG A 75 -11.00 13.53 -1.53
N GLU A 76 -10.73 13.84 -2.79
CA GLU A 76 -11.51 14.83 -3.56
C GLU A 76 -12.07 14.30 -4.88
N ASP A 77 -11.47 13.28 -5.51
CA ASP A 77 -12.05 12.67 -6.71
C ASP A 77 -13.31 11.87 -6.29
N PRO A 78 -14.52 12.22 -6.78
CA PRO A 78 -15.75 11.61 -6.28
C PRO A 78 -15.82 10.10 -6.45
N GLU A 79 -15.22 9.57 -7.51
CA GLU A 79 -15.20 8.13 -7.77
C GLU A 79 -14.25 7.44 -6.79
N LEU A 80 -13.03 7.96 -6.63
CA LEU A 80 -12.07 7.42 -5.68
C LEU A 80 -12.56 7.53 -4.25
N VAL A 81 -13.18 8.65 -3.85
CA VAL A 81 -13.76 8.82 -2.51
C VAL A 81 -14.78 7.72 -2.24
N LYS A 82 -15.71 7.49 -3.17
CA LYS A 82 -16.73 6.43 -3.03
C LYS A 82 -16.12 5.04 -2.91
N LEU A 83 -15.08 4.75 -3.70
CA LEU A 83 -14.37 3.47 -3.64
C LEU A 83 -13.62 3.30 -2.32
N MET A 84 -12.94 4.35 -1.85
CA MET A 84 -12.25 4.36 -0.57
C MET A 84 -13.23 4.19 0.60
N GLU A 85 -14.40 4.84 0.58
CA GLU A 85 -15.47 4.61 1.56
C GLU A 85 -15.98 3.17 1.58
N ALA A 86 -15.99 2.48 0.43
CA ALA A 86 -16.37 1.07 0.35
C ALA A 86 -15.27 0.12 0.82
N TRP A 87 -14.00 0.45 0.55
CA TRP A 87 -12.85 -0.43 0.76
C TRP A 87 -12.19 -0.28 2.14
N PHE A 88 -12.02 0.95 2.63
CA PHE A 88 -11.35 1.20 3.91
C PHE A 88 -12.04 0.51 5.09
N PRO A 89 -13.38 0.49 5.22
CA PRO A 89 -14.04 -0.24 6.31
C PRO A 89 -13.80 -1.75 6.24
N LYS A 90 -13.83 -2.34 5.02
CA LYS A 90 -13.54 -3.77 4.81
C LYS A 90 -12.13 -4.09 5.30
N TRP A 91 -11.14 -3.27 4.92
CA TRP A 91 -9.76 -3.45 5.37
C TRP A 91 -9.63 -3.24 6.88
N ALA A 92 -10.15 -2.13 7.43
CA ALA A 92 -10.04 -1.76 8.83
C ALA A 92 -10.56 -2.85 9.79
N ALA A 93 -11.62 -3.56 9.41
CA ALA A 93 -12.18 -4.68 10.19
C ALA A 93 -11.24 -5.91 10.31
N LEU A 94 -10.20 -5.98 9.48
CA LEU A 94 -9.24 -7.09 9.46
C LEU A 94 -7.99 -6.80 10.28
N ILE A 95 -7.71 -5.52 10.53
CA ILE A 95 -6.45 -5.07 11.14
C ILE A 95 -6.51 -5.21 12.66
N VAL A 96 -5.39 -5.62 13.27
CA VAL A 96 -5.19 -5.51 14.71
C VAL A 96 -5.22 -4.03 15.12
N PRO A 97 -6.10 -3.60 16.05
CA PRO A 97 -6.21 -2.21 16.46
C PRO A 97 -4.86 -1.60 16.86
N GLY A 98 -4.58 -0.38 16.40
CA GLY A 98 -3.34 0.33 16.70
C GLY A 98 -2.08 -0.19 15.99
N SER A 99 -2.17 -1.25 15.18
CA SER A 99 -1.00 -1.81 14.47
C SER A 99 -0.61 -1.05 13.20
N LYS A 100 -1.56 -0.31 12.60
CA LYS A 100 -1.33 0.43 11.35
C LYS A 100 -0.39 1.62 11.59
N LYS A 101 0.69 1.69 10.82
CA LYS A 101 1.64 2.80 10.78
C LYS A 101 1.96 3.14 9.33
N GLY A 102 1.95 4.42 8.98
CA GLY A 102 2.27 4.92 7.64
C GLY A 102 3.31 6.03 7.73
N GLU A 103 4.32 5.97 6.87
CA GLU A 103 5.45 6.89 6.87
C GLU A 103 5.87 7.18 5.42
N VAL A 104 6.22 8.43 5.14
CA VAL A 104 6.73 8.86 3.83
C VAL A 104 8.20 9.17 3.96
N TRP A 105 9.01 8.59 3.09
CA TRP A 105 10.46 8.67 3.11
C TRP A 105 11.00 9.20 1.79
N THR A 106 11.97 10.10 1.89
CA THR A 106 12.75 10.56 0.73
C THR A 106 13.97 9.68 0.57
N GLU A 107 14.23 9.24 -0.66
CA GLU A 107 15.42 8.46 -0.96
C GLU A 107 16.67 9.34 -0.85
N VAL A 108 17.73 8.79 -0.27
CA VAL A 108 19.06 9.40 -0.32
C VAL A 108 19.75 8.91 -1.60
N GLU A 109 19.45 9.56 -2.73
CA GLU A 109 19.88 9.13 -4.07
C GLU A 109 21.40 8.88 -4.19
N LYS A 110 22.21 9.65 -3.44
CA LYS A 110 23.67 9.50 -3.39
C LYS A 110 24.15 8.12 -2.93
N LEU A 111 23.28 7.35 -2.27
CA LEU A 111 23.55 6.00 -1.80
C LEU A 111 22.88 4.92 -2.67
N ARG A 112 22.19 5.28 -3.76
CA ARG A 112 21.53 4.34 -4.66
C ARG A 112 22.57 3.48 -5.39
N VAL A 113 22.35 2.17 -5.41
CA VAL A 113 23.15 1.21 -6.18
C VAL A 113 22.24 0.40 -7.09
N GLU A 114 22.47 0.49 -8.40
CA GLU A 114 21.78 -0.30 -9.41
C GLU A 114 22.76 -1.31 -10.03
N PRO A 115 22.85 -2.54 -9.50
CA PRO A 115 23.69 -3.56 -10.10
C PRO A 115 23.14 -3.91 -11.48
N ARG A 116 24.02 -4.09 -12.47
CA ARG A 116 23.62 -4.45 -13.84
C ARG A 116 22.72 -5.68 -13.82
N LYS A 117 21.60 -5.62 -14.56
CA LYS A 117 20.80 -6.83 -14.82
C LYS A 117 21.70 -7.84 -15.54
N LYS A 118 21.76 -9.08 -15.02
CA LYS A 118 22.33 -10.18 -15.80
C LYS A 118 21.45 -10.36 -17.04
N ALA A 119 22.08 -10.28 -18.21
CA ALA A 119 21.45 -10.54 -19.50
C ALA A 119 20.95 -11.99 -19.58
#